data_AF-A0A7S2SYS9-F1
#
_entry.id   AF-A0A7S2SYS9-F1
#
_cell.length_a   1.000
_cell.length_b   1.000
_cell.length_c   1.000
_cell.angle_alpha   90.00
_cell.angle_beta   90.00
_cell.angle_gamma   90.00
#
_symmetry.space_group_name_H-M   'P 1'
#
loop_
_entity.id
_entity.type
_entity.pdbx_description
1 polymer ?
#
loop_
_entity_poly.entity_id
_entity_poly.type
_entity_poly.pdbx_seq_one_letter_code
_entity_poly.pdbx_strand_id
1 'polypeptide(L)'
;AGNDGARQLGVGRAVAAVVFLCFRTIGKVVTLSAHGVRGSLVFVTSTTRLVLNLVLPRSLAQWLNRLLTVSFAQATRGHVLVDPTQAASHFLHQFEEEFCRQDQGQAAVDAGRESESSRAGDPSCSASAAGQGSGRVCPDFEVCGHYEALSRARARSRFLVCYLHSREHAECARFCSTVLNTPEVAGFFKDNFVLWGGDVTQSRDAFRLAQSLRVSRYPALAVLTSNSILQSFGAGNRVVAQAPSSGMALILLSEGALSTEGLLELLEGVLEDNGPMLVAARAEQEEREASRRIREEQERDFALALQEDQRKEKEKQEELERKLREREEEELSRKKVEEKTQAVLSRRRERAEAIPEEPEPGEDGVSKVLIRFPDGSRVTRRFYDKERVKVIYNFVDSLESNTCYDYKLVSNFPRKVFDESTFEQTLAEAGLSRQAMLFLQSED
;
A
#
# COMPACT_ATOMS: atom_id res chain seq x y z
N ALA A 1 45.05 -10.18 -5.46
CA ALA A 1 44.05 -9.20 -5.93
C ALA A 1 44.62 -8.05 -6.79
N GLY A 2 45.87 -8.12 -7.30
CA GLY A 2 46.47 -7.00 -8.06
C GLY A 2 46.63 -7.22 -9.57
N ASN A 3 46.24 -8.38 -10.12
CA ASN A 3 46.59 -8.77 -11.50
C ASN A 3 45.42 -8.69 -12.51
N ASP A 4 44.18 -8.52 -12.04
CA ASP A 4 43.00 -8.46 -12.91
C ASP A 4 42.74 -7.06 -13.50
N GLY A 5 43.13 -5.99 -12.79
CA GLY A 5 42.95 -4.61 -13.26
C GLY A 5 43.84 -4.25 -14.47
N ALA A 6 45.09 -4.71 -14.47
CA ALA A 6 46.02 -4.48 -15.58
C ALA A 6 45.62 -5.29 -16.84
N ARG A 7 45.09 -6.51 -16.66
CA ARG A 7 44.53 -7.32 -17.74
C ARG A 7 43.25 -6.69 -18.32
N GLN A 8 42.35 -6.15 -17.50
CA GLN A 8 41.15 -5.44 -17.98
C GLN A 8 41.47 -4.15 -18.75
N LEU A 9 42.46 -3.37 -18.31
CA LEU A 9 42.94 -2.17 -19.01
C LEU A 9 43.62 -2.51 -20.36
N GLY A 10 44.39 -3.61 -20.40
CA GLY A 10 45.01 -4.12 -21.63
C GLY A 10 43.98 -4.62 -22.65
N VAL A 11 42.97 -5.36 -22.20
CA VAL A 11 41.85 -5.83 -23.03
C VAL A 11 41.02 -4.64 -23.54
N GLY A 12 40.76 -3.62 -22.71
CA GLY A 12 40.06 -2.41 -23.11
C GLY A 12 40.79 -1.63 -24.23
N ARG A 13 42.13 -1.50 -24.15
CA ARG A 13 42.93 -0.83 -25.18
C ARG A 13 43.06 -1.67 -26.46
N ALA A 14 43.15 -3.00 -26.34
CA ALA A 14 43.15 -3.91 -27.49
C ALA A 14 41.81 -3.91 -28.24
N VAL A 15 40.68 -3.94 -27.51
CA VAL A 15 39.34 -3.83 -28.09
C VAL A 15 39.13 -2.46 -28.73
N ALA A 16 39.58 -1.36 -28.09
CA ALA A 16 39.52 -0.04 -28.69
C ALA A 16 40.37 0.06 -29.98
N ALA A 17 41.57 -0.53 -29.99
CA ALA A 17 42.44 -0.56 -31.17
C ALA A 17 41.83 -1.41 -32.31
N VAL A 18 41.25 -2.57 -32.00
CA VAL A 18 40.54 -3.41 -32.98
C VAL A 18 39.32 -2.70 -33.53
N VAL A 19 38.51 -2.05 -32.68
CA VAL A 19 37.35 -1.26 -33.11
C VAL A 19 37.78 -0.09 -33.99
N PHE A 20 38.88 0.60 -33.65
CA PHE A 20 39.43 1.72 -34.44
C PHE A 20 40.03 1.26 -35.77
N LEU A 21 40.73 0.13 -35.79
CA LEU A 21 41.25 -0.49 -37.01
C LEU A 21 40.12 -0.95 -37.92
N CYS A 22 39.09 -1.62 -37.39
CA CYS A 22 37.87 -1.99 -38.14
C CYS A 22 37.12 -0.76 -38.66
N PHE A 23 37.07 0.33 -37.89
CA PHE A 23 36.50 1.62 -38.34
C PHE A 23 37.24 2.17 -39.56
N ARG A 24 38.56 2.03 -39.58
CA ARG A 24 39.44 2.59 -40.62
C ARG A 24 39.50 1.72 -41.87
N THR A 25 39.34 0.40 -41.76
CA THR A 25 39.47 -0.53 -42.89
C THR A 25 38.15 -0.93 -43.54
N ILE A 26 37.03 -0.96 -42.81
CA ILE A 26 35.80 -1.62 -43.30
C ILE A 26 34.71 -0.66 -43.76
N GLY A 27 34.74 0.62 -43.36
CA GLY A 27 33.76 1.61 -43.81
C GLY A 27 32.36 1.41 -43.22
N LYS A 28 31.92 2.41 -42.45
CA LYS A 28 30.60 2.55 -41.80
C LYS A 28 30.26 1.48 -40.74
N VAL A 29 30.32 1.88 -39.47
CA VAL A 29 29.64 1.17 -38.37
C VAL A 29 28.15 1.48 -38.44
N VAL A 30 27.32 0.46 -38.64
CA VAL A 30 25.89 0.61 -38.98
C VAL A 30 25.02 0.59 -37.71
N THR A 31 25.31 -0.24 -36.70
CA THR A 31 24.56 -0.20 -35.42
C THR A 31 25.37 -0.73 -34.25
N LEU A 32 25.35 0.00 -33.13
CA LEU A 32 25.79 -0.45 -31.80
C LEU A 32 24.59 -0.40 -30.85
N SER A 33 24.24 -1.52 -30.23
CA SER A 33 23.29 -1.55 -29.11
C SER A 33 24.04 -1.95 -27.85
N ALA A 34 24.04 -1.06 -26.85
CA ALA A 34 24.63 -1.31 -25.54
C ALA A 34 23.54 -1.21 -24.47
N HIS A 35 23.32 -2.29 -23.74
CA HIS A 35 22.42 -2.34 -22.58
C HIS A 35 23.22 -2.82 -21.37
N GLY A 36 23.63 -1.86 -20.53
CA GLY A 36 24.43 -2.15 -19.34
C GLY A 36 25.81 -2.69 -19.69
N VAL A 37 26.17 -3.86 -19.13
CA VAL A 37 27.51 -4.46 -19.24
C VAL A 37 27.66 -5.34 -20.48
N ARG A 38 26.59 -5.57 -21.27
CA ARG A 38 26.60 -6.33 -22.52
C ARG A 38 26.20 -5.43 -23.69
N GLY A 39 27.00 -5.46 -24.76
CA GLY A 39 26.71 -4.75 -26.00
C GLY A 39 27.01 -5.63 -27.22
N SER A 40 26.26 -5.43 -28.29
CA SER A 40 26.53 -6.05 -29.58
C SER A 40 27.01 -4.99 -30.57
N LEU A 41 28.20 -5.21 -31.14
CA LEU A 41 28.71 -4.46 -32.29
C LEU A 41 28.30 -5.19 -33.55
N VAL A 42 27.52 -4.54 -34.42
CA VAL A 42 27.16 -5.10 -35.71
C VAL A 42 27.83 -4.27 -36.80
N PHE A 43 28.79 -4.89 -37.49
CA PHE A 43 29.39 -4.36 -38.70
C PHE A 43 28.58 -4.89 -39.89
N VAL A 44 28.16 -4.00 -40.78
CA VAL A 44 27.47 -4.37 -42.01
C VAL A 44 28.25 -3.75 -43.16
N THR A 45 28.84 -4.59 -44.00
CA THR A 45 29.39 -4.19 -45.31
C THR A 45 28.36 -4.48 -46.40
N SER A 46 28.65 -4.08 -47.64
CA SER A 46 27.81 -4.38 -48.81
C SER A 46 27.57 -5.88 -49.04
N THR A 47 28.38 -6.76 -48.46
CA THR A 47 28.34 -8.20 -48.71
C THR A 47 28.28 -9.08 -47.47
N THR A 48 28.61 -8.57 -46.26
CA THR A 48 28.66 -9.40 -45.05
C THR A 48 28.23 -8.64 -43.78
N ARG A 49 27.59 -9.37 -42.86
CA ARG A 49 27.22 -8.90 -41.51
C ARG A 49 28.05 -9.63 -40.46
N LEU A 50 28.79 -8.87 -39.66
CA LEU A 50 29.66 -9.38 -38.59
C LEU A 50 29.12 -8.88 -37.24
N VAL A 51 28.72 -9.80 -36.35
CA VAL A 51 28.16 -9.48 -35.03
C VAL A 51 29.15 -9.89 -33.95
N LEU A 52 29.69 -8.91 -33.23
CA LEU A 52 30.56 -9.11 -32.08
C LEU A 52 29.78 -8.82 -30.79
N ASN A 53 29.51 -9.86 -30.02
CA ASN A 53 28.94 -9.71 -28.68
C ASN A 53 30.07 -9.47 -27.67
N LEU A 54 30.06 -8.29 -27.06
CA LEU A 54 31.11 -7.83 -26.16
C LEU A 54 30.54 -7.46 -24.81
N VAL A 55 31.27 -7.81 -23.75
CA VAL A 55 30.99 -7.32 -22.40
C VAL A 55 31.75 -6.02 -22.23
N LEU A 56 31.04 -4.88 -22.25
CA LEU A 56 31.63 -3.55 -22.26
C LEU A 56 31.45 -2.84 -20.90
N PRO A 57 32.51 -2.24 -20.33
CA PRO A 57 32.37 -1.40 -19.15
C PRO A 57 31.56 -0.12 -19.46
N ARG A 58 30.76 0.33 -18.49
CA ARG A 58 29.77 1.43 -18.65
C ARG A 58 30.37 2.73 -19.22
N SER A 59 31.60 3.06 -18.83
CA SER A 59 32.33 4.23 -19.34
C SER A 59 32.61 4.15 -20.85
N LEU A 60 32.95 2.97 -21.35
CA LEU A 60 33.23 2.74 -22.78
C LEU A 60 31.94 2.71 -23.61
N ALA A 61 30.84 2.19 -23.05
CA ALA A 61 29.52 2.24 -23.68
C ALA A 61 29.00 3.70 -23.82
N GLN A 62 29.22 4.53 -22.80
CA GLN A 62 28.88 5.96 -22.85
C GLN A 62 29.75 6.73 -23.86
N TRP A 63 31.05 6.45 -23.91
CA TRP A 63 31.97 7.04 -24.88
C TRP A 63 31.62 6.66 -26.33
N LEU A 64 31.32 5.38 -26.59
CA LEU A 64 30.88 4.92 -27.91
C LEU A 64 29.54 5.54 -28.35
N ASN A 65 28.58 5.68 -27.44
CA ASN A 65 27.32 6.39 -27.72
C ASN A 65 27.58 7.86 -28.11
N ARG A 66 28.53 8.54 -27.44
CA ARG A 66 28.93 9.92 -27.79
C ARG A 66 29.58 10.00 -29.18
N LEU A 67 30.40 9.03 -29.53
CA LEU A 67 31.10 8.98 -30.83
C LEU A 67 30.13 8.73 -32.00
N LEU A 68 29.08 7.93 -31.77
CA LEU A 68 27.99 7.70 -32.72
C LEU A 68 27.12 8.94 -32.91
N THR A 69 26.83 9.70 -31.86
CA THR A 69 26.15 11.01 -31.99
C THR A 69 26.95 11.99 -32.83
N VAL A 70 28.29 12.00 -32.72
CA VAL A 70 29.15 12.86 -33.56
C VAL A 70 29.12 12.41 -35.02
N SER A 71 29.16 11.10 -35.28
CA SER A 71 29.14 10.56 -36.65
C SER A 71 27.79 10.76 -37.35
N PHE A 72 26.68 10.65 -36.61
CA PHE A 72 25.34 10.93 -37.10
C PHE A 72 25.13 12.43 -37.33
N ALA A 73 25.54 13.29 -36.38
CA ALA A 73 25.51 14.74 -36.54
C ALA A 73 26.43 15.27 -37.65
N GLN A 74 27.47 14.51 -38.06
CA GLN A 74 28.27 14.81 -39.24
C GLN A 74 27.60 14.41 -40.56
N ALA A 75 26.66 13.45 -40.54
CA ALA A 75 25.92 13.00 -41.71
C ALA A 75 24.66 13.85 -41.98
N THR A 76 24.02 14.37 -40.93
CA THR A 76 22.87 15.27 -41.02
C THR A 76 23.33 16.71 -40.80
N ARG A 77 23.15 17.62 -41.78
CA ARG A 77 23.58 19.03 -41.70
C ARG A 77 22.80 19.90 -40.66
N GLY A 78 22.16 19.31 -39.64
CA GLY A 78 21.24 19.99 -38.72
C GLY A 78 21.33 19.56 -37.25
N HIS A 79 20.62 20.28 -36.39
CA HIS A 79 20.55 20.04 -34.94
C HIS A 79 19.72 18.78 -34.64
N VAL A 80 20.37 17.70 -34.22
CA VAL A 80 19.71 16.42 -33.93
C VAL A 80 19.06 16.43 -32.54
N LEU A 81 17.77 16.09 -32.47
CA LEU A 81 17.06 15.90 -31.21
C LEU A 81 17.28 14.48 -30.69
N VAL A 82 17.93 14.40 -29.53
CA VAL A 82 18.29 13.12 -28.88
C VAL A 82 17.19 12.63 -27.94
N ASP A 83 16.45 13.56 -27.33
CA ASP A 83 15.32 13.24 -26.46
C ASP A 83 14.09 12.87 -27.33
N PRO A 84 13.56 11.64 -27.22
CA PRO A 84 12.48 11.16 -28.09
C PRO A 84 11.18 11.97 -27.93
N THR A 85 10.85 12.40 -26.71
CA THR A 85 9.61 13.13 -26.45
C THR A 85 9.69 14.54 -27.03
N GLN A 86 10.84 15.21 -26.89
CA GLN A 86 11.08 16.51 -27.53
C GLN A 86 11.07 16.40 -29.05
N ALA A 87 11.68 15.33 -29.60
CA ALA A 87 11.67 15.10 -31.04
C ALA A 87 10.27 14.87 -31.60
N ALA A 88 9.43 14.10 -30.89
CA ALA A 88 8.02 13.89 -31.26
C ALA A 88 7.20 15.18 -31.15
N SER A 89 7.39 15.96 -30.08
CA SER A 89 6.71 17.24 -29.89
C SER A 89 7.09 18.25 -30.98
N HIS A 90 8.37 18.29 -31.36
CA HIS A 90 8.87 19.16 -32.42
C HIS A 90 8.30 18.76 -33.78
N PHE A 91 8.30 17.45 -34.09
CA PHE A 91 7.66 16.93 -35.30
C PHE A 91 6.18 17.29 -35.37
N LEU A 92 5.42 17.06 -34.29
CA LEU A 92 4.00 17.38 -34.23
C LEU A 92 3.76 18.87 -34.48
N HIS A 93 4.49 19.75 -33.78
CA HIS A 93 4.36 21.20 -33.95
C HIS A 93 4.62 21.59 -35.42
N GLN A 94 5.69 21.10 -36.02
CA GLN A 94 5.99 21.37 -37.43
C GLN A 94 4.92 20.84 -38.38
N PHE A 95 4.46 19.61 -38.16
CA PHE A 95 3.40 19.00 -38.97
C PHE A 95 2.11 19.84 -38.90
N GLU A 96 1.75 20.25 -37.69
CA GLU A 96 0.58 21.05 -37.41
C GLU A 96 0.63 22.45 -38.04
N GLU A 97 1.80 23.08 -38.03
CA GLU A 97 2.02 24.38 -38.63
C GLU A 97 2.01 24.33 -40.16
N GLU A 98 2.62 23.31 -40.75
CA GLU A 98 2.78 23.18 -42.20
C GLU A 98 1.54 22.61 -42.89
N PHE A 99 0.80 21.70 -42.24
CA PHE A 99 -0.26 20.92 -42.90
C PHE A 99 -1.65 21.06 -42.25
N CYS A 100 -1.76 21.44 -40.97
CA CYS A 100 -3.04 21.53 -40.25
C CYS A 100 -3.52 22.99 -40.03
N ARG A 101 -2.84 24.01 -40.56
CA ARG A 101 -3.36 25.39 -40.61
C ARG A 101 -4.19 25.57 -41.87
N GLN A 102 -5.50 25.76 -41.73
CA GLN A 102 -6.32 26.38 -42.78
C GLN A 102 -6.28 27.90 -42.61
N ASP A 103 -6.09 28.61 -43.73
CA ASP A 103 -6.24 30.05 -43.85
C ASP A 103 -7.61 30.50 -43.33
N GLN A 104 -7.67 31.16 -42.18
CA GLN A 104 -8.83 31.95 -41.76
C GLN A 104 -9.03 33.23 -42.61
N GLY A 105 -8.35 33.36 -43.76
CA GLY A 105 -8.26 34.60 -44.53
C GLY A 105 -9.34 34.84 -45.58
N GLN A 106 -10.15 33.84 -45.97
CA GLN A 106 -11.05 33.98 -47.13
C GLN A 106 -12.55 33.72 -46.86
N ALA A 107 -12.93 33.18 -45.70
CA ALA A 107 -14.35 32.99 -45.35
C ALA A 107 -14.98 34.21 -44.65
N ALA A 108 -14.19 35.17 -44.16
CA ALA A 108 -14.69 36.32 -43.39
C ALA A 108 -15.07 37.55 -44.24
N VAL A 109 -14.75 37.57 -45.55
CA VAL A 109 -15.04 38.73 -46.41
C VAL A 109 -16.45 38.68 -47.02
N ASP A 110 -17.07 37.50 -47.10
CA ASP A 110 -18.39 37.33 -47.74
C ASP A 110 -19.58 37.33 -46.74
N ALA A 111 -19.32 37.34 -45.43
CA ALA A 111 -20.38 37.36 -44.40
C ALA A 111 -20.72 38.79 -43.90
N GLY A 112 -20.04 39.82 -44.41
CA GLY A 112 -20.18 41.21 -43.95
C GLY A 112 -21.26 42.03 -44.65
N ARG A 113 -22.10 41.42 -45.50
CA ARG A 113 -23.08 42.17 -46.29
C ARG A 113 -24.38 41.42 -46.42
N GLU A 114 -25.12 41.28 -45.32
CA GLU A 114 -26.57 41.45 -45.30
C GLU A 114 -27.15 41.42 -43.88
N SER A 115 -28.07 42.34 -43.64
CA SER A 115 -29.08 42.39 -42.57
C SER A 115 -28.68 42.74 -41.13
N GLU A 116 -28.67 44.05 -40.86
CA GLU A 116 -29.29 44.61 -39.65
C GLU A 116 -30.79 44.29 -39.64
N SER A 117 -31.33 43.64 -38.59
CA SER A 117 -32.51 44.14 -37.86
C SER A 117 -32.88 43.29 -36.63
N SER A 118 -33.16 44.00 -35.54
CA SER A 118 -34.11 43.71 -34.44
C SER A 118 -33.69 42.88 -33.20
N ARG A 119 -33.54 43.67 -32.11
CA ARG A 119 -34.17 43.59 -30.76
C ARG A 119 -33.61 42.69 -29.65
N ALA A 120 -33.40 43.40 -28.53
CA ALA A 120 -33.04 43.08 -27.15
C ALA A 120 -33.76 41.93 -26.43
N GLY A 121 -33.03 41.31 -25.49
CA GLY A 121 -33.54 40.49 -24.38
C GLY A 121 -32.39 40.02 -23.44
N ASP A 122 -32.53 40.30 -22.15
CA ASP A 122 -31.57 40.11 -21.05
C ASP A 122 -31.24 38.65 -20.65
N PRO A 123 -30.23 38.40 -19.78
CA PRO A 123 -29.55 37.11 -19.62
C PRO A 123 -30.06 36.27 -18.44
N SER A 124 -30.19 34.94 -18.60
CA SER A 124 -30.00 33.94 -17.53
C SER A 124 -30.16 32.50 -18.05
N CYS A 125 -29.72 31.55 -17.21
CA CYS A 125 -29.79 30.09 -17.30
C CYS A 125 -28.62 29.35 -17.97
N SER A 126 -27.72 28.93 -17.08
CA SER A 126 -26.89 27.73 -17.14
C SER A 126 -27.57 26.50 -17.77
N ALA A 127 -26.87 25.84 -18.70
CA ALA A 127 -26.70 24.38 -18.76
C ALA A 127 -25.82 24.01 -19.98
N SER A 128 -24.79 23.19 -19.72
CA SER A 128 -24.19 22.22 -20.64
C SER A 128 -24.23 22.50 -22.16
N ALA A 129 -23.14 23.05 -22.69
CA ALA A 129 -22.79 22.89 -24.09
C ALA A 129 -21.28 22.65 -24.18
N ALA A 130 -20.88 21.38 -24.20
CA ALA A 130 -19.57 21.00 -24.68
C ALA A 130 -19.44 21.54 -26.12
N GLY A 131 -18.54 22.50 -26.30
CA GLY A 131 -18.41 23.27 -27.53
C GLY A 131 -18.23 22.36 -28.74
N GLN A 132 -19.22 22.39 -29.63
CA GLN A 132 -19.02 22.10 -31.04
C GLN A 132 -18.18 23.26 -31.62
N GLY A 133 -16.87 23.17 -31.46
CA GLY A 133 -15.93 23.97 -32.22
C GLY A 133 -15.66 23.26 -33.54
N SER A 134 -15.85 23.94 -34.67
CA SER A 134 -15.46 23.48 -36.01
C SER A 134 -14.00 23.00 -35.99
N GLY A 135 -13.84 21.67 -35.93
CA GLY A 135 -12.61 21.04 -35.50
C GLY A 135 -11.54 21.07 -36.58
N ARG A 136 -10.34 21.49 -36.20
CA ARG A 136 -9.11 21.29 -36.94
C ARG A 136 -8.99 19.79 -37.29
N VAL A 137 -9.07 19.45 -38.57
CA VAL A 137 -8.76 18.09 -39.03
C VAL A 137 -7.25 17.96 -38.95
N CYS A 138 -6.77 17.05 -38.11
CA CYS A 138 -5.36 16.70 -37.96
C CYS A 138 -5.31 15.32 -37.29
N PRO A 139 -4.48 14.37 -37.77
CA PRO A 139 -4.30 13.08 -37.11
C PRO A 139 -3.73 13.23 -35.69
N ASP A 140 -4.21 12.40 -34.76
CA ASP A 140 -3.78 12.41 -33.37
C ASP A 140 -2.49 11.60 -33.18
N PHE A 141 -1.33 12.29 -33.28
CA PHE A 141 -0.02 11.68 -33.10
C PHE A 141 0.40 11.66 -31.62
N GLU A 142 0.90 10.52 -31.14
CA GLU A 142 1.42 10.37 -29.79
C GLU A 142 2.77 11.10 -29.59
N VAL A 143 2.82 12.01 -28.61
CA VAL A 143 4.02 12.78 -28.24
C VAL A 143 4.91 11.98 -27.28
N CYS A 144 5.57 10.95 -27.79
CA CYS A 144 6.53 10.13 -27.05
C CYS A 144 7.50 9.39 -27.98
N GLY A 145 8.40 8.58 -27.42
CA GLY A 145 9.24 7.67 -28.20
C GLY A 145 8.45 6.49 -28.77
N HIS A 146 8.92 5.93 -29.89
CA HIS A 146 8.24 4.83 -30.59
C HIS A 146 8.01 3.57 -29.72
N TYR A 147 8.92 3.25 -28.78
CA TYR A 147 8.71 2.15 -27.81
C TYR A 147 7.58 2.44 -26.80
N GLU A 148 7.47 3.69 -26.37
CA GLU A 148 6.42 4.10 -25.45
C GLU A 148 5.07 4.10 -26.17
N ALA A 149 5.03 4.62 -27.41
CA ALA A 149 3.85 4.55 -28.27
C ALA A 149 3.41 3.09 -28.49
N LEU A 150 4.34 2.16 -28.69
CA LEU A 150 4.04 0.73 -28.79
C LEU A 150 3.46 0.16 -27.48
N SER A 151 3.99 0.60 -26.34
CA SER A 151 3.50 0.20 -25.03
C SER A 151 2.07 0.72 -24.78
N ARG A 152 1.77 1.96 -25.21
CA ARG A 152 0.41 2.53 -25.18
C ARG A 152 -0.53 1.79 -26.13
N ALA A 153 -0.07 1.46 -27.34
CA ALA A 153 -0.83 0.67 -28.30
C ALA A 153 -1.20 -0.71 -27.72
N ARG A 154 -0.24 -1.37 -27.06
CA ARG A 154 -0.49 -2.62 -26.33
C ARG A 154 -1.51 -2.46 -25.21
N ALA A 155 -1.38 -1.43 -24.37
CA ALA A 155 -2.32 -1.18 -23.27
C ALA A 155 -3.74 -0.89 -23.77
N ARG A 156 -3.89 -0.26 -24.94
CA ARG A 156 -5.17 -0.01 -25.61
C ARG A 156 -5.62 -1.16 -26.51
N SER A 157 -4.85 -2.25 -26.59
CA SER A 157 -5.06 -3.37 -27.52
C SER A 157 -5.35 -2.91 -28.96
N ARG A 158 -4.49 -2.04 -29.49
CA ARG A 158 -4.51 -1.52 -30.86
C ARG A 158 -3.15 -1.73 -31.52
N PHE A 159 -3.12 -1.67 -32.84
CA PHE A 159 -1.86 -1.63 -33.59
C PHE A 159 -1.23 -0.23 -33.53
N LEU A 160 0.09 -0.18 -33.57
CA LEU A 160 0.86 1.06 -33.69
C LEU A 160 1.12 1.33 -35.18
N VAL A 161 0.78 2.52 -35.65
CA VAL A 161 1.14 3.00 -36.97
C VAL A 161 2.26 4.03 -36.83
N CYS A 162 3.40 3.74 -37.44
CA CYS A 162 4.55 4.63 -37.47
C CYS A 162 4.66 5.31 -38.84
N TYR A 163 4.47 6.62 -38.87
CA TYR A 163 4.73 7.48 -40.02
C TYR A 163 6.16 8.02 -39.96
N LEU A 164 6.97 7.66 -40.95
CA LEU A 164 8.34 8.14 -41.07
C LEU A 164 8.42 9.20 -42.16
N HIS A 165 8.82 10.40 -41.76
CA HIS A 165 8.89 11.58 -42.60
C HIS A 165 10.33 11.91 -42.98
N SER A 166 10.56 12.38 -44.20
CA SER A 166 11.81 13.02 -44.60
C SER A 166 11.51 14.24 -45.45
N ARG A 167 11.97 15.41 -44.99
CA ARG A 167 11.79 16.70 -45.69
C ARG A 167 12.49 16.75 -47.05
N GLU A 168 13.47 15.88 -47.27
CA GLU A 168 14.19 15.81 -48.54
C GLU A 168 13.32 15.23 -49.68
N HIS A 169 12.21 14.56 -49.34
CA HIS A 169 11.29 13.96 -50.29
C HIS A 169 10.02 14.80 -50.45
N ALA A 170 9.85 15.42 -51.63
CA ALA A 170 8.69 16.24 -51.96
C ALA A 170 7.34 15.49 -51.88
N GLU A 171 7.35 14.17 -52.05
CA GLU A 171 6.17 13.31 -51.92
C GLU A 171 5.59 13.32 -50.50
N CYS A 172 6.41 13.58 -49.46
CA CYS A 172 5.95 13.61 -48.08
C CYS A 172 4.98 14.77 -47.84
N ALA A 173 5.28 15.97 -48.35
CA ALA A 173 4.43 17.14 -48.19
C ALA A 173 3.05 16.95 -48.87
N ARG A 174 3.05 16.33 -50.06
CA ARG A 174 1.80 15.99 -50.76
C ARG A 174 1.01 14.97 -49.96
N PHE A 175 1.64 13.89 -49.52
CA PHE A 175 0.99 12.86 -48.72
C PHE A 175 0.37 13.39 -47.41
N CYS A 176 1.09 14.26 -46.67
CA CYS A 176 0.55 14.89 -45.46
C CYS A 176 -0.69 15.73 -45.74
N SER A 177 -0.63 16.60 -46.75
CA SER A 177 -1.70 17.56 -47.07
C SER A 177 -2.90 16.93 -47.76
N THR A 178 -2.70 15.96 -48.66
CA THR A 178 -3.78 15.40 -49.49
C THR A 178 -4.35 14.09 -48.95
N VAL A 179 -3.63 13.38 -48.07
CA VAL A 179 -4.04 12.04 -47.59
C VAL A 179 -4.18 12.01 -46.07
N LEU A 180 -3.09 12.21 -45.32
CA LEU A 180 -3.13 12.09 -43.87
C LEU A 180 -4.09 13.09 -43.22
N ASN A 181 -4.20 14.30 -43.78
CA ASN A 181 -5.07 15.34 -43.24
C ASN A 181 -6.53 15.29 -43.74
N THR A 182 -6.93 14.20 -44.41
CA THR A 182 -8.34 14.01 -44.77
C THR A 182 -9.13 13.54 -43.54
N PRO A 183 -10.38 13.99 -43.35
CA PRO A 183 -11.18 13.64 -42.17
C PRO A 183 -11.47 12.14 -42.08
N GLU A 184 -11.61 11.47 -43.22
CA GLU A 184 -11.82 10.03 -43.32
C GLU A 184 -10.63 9.25 -42.74
N VAL A 185 -9.41 9.58 -43.18
CA VAL A 185 -8.18 8.93 -42.69
C VAL A 185 -7.89 9.29 -41.23
N ALA A 186 -8.07 10.55 -40.84
CA ALA A 186 -7.84 10.98 -39.46
C ALA A 186 -8.81 10.30 -38.48
N GLY A 187 -10.09 10.18 -38.85
CA GLY A 187 -11.08 9.43 -38.08
C GLY A 187 -10.73 7.95 -37.98
N PHE A 188 -10.36 7.34 -39.10
CA PHE A 188 -10.00 5.93 -39.15
C PHE A 188 -8.78 5.58 -38.27
N PHE A 189 -7.75 6.44 -38.24
CA PHE A 189 -6.62 6.26 -37.32
C PHE A 189 -7.03 6.37 -35.86
N LYS A 190 -7.86 7.36 -35.51
CA LYS A 190 -8.30 7.61 -34.13
C LYS A 190 -9.06 6.42 -33.55
N ASP A 191 -9.89 5.77 -34.36
CA ASP A 191 -10.76 4.70 -33.91
C ASP A 191 -10.02 3.35 -33.81
N ASN A 192 -9.12 3.06 -34.74
CA ASN A 192 -8.55 1.72 -34.90
C ASN A 192 -7.08 1.59 -34.46
N PHE A 193 -6.31 2.66 -34.53
CA PHE A 193 -4.86 2.62 -34.37
C PHE A 193 -4.36 3.56 -33.27
N VAL A 194 -3.08 3.40 -32.92
CA VAL A 194 -2.29 4.43 -32.24
C VAL A 194 -1.31 4.97 -33.26
N LEU A 195 -1.33 6.27 -33.53
CA LEU A 195 -0.50 6.89 -34.55
C LEU A 195 0.73 7.55 -33.91
N TRP A 196 1.90 7.30 -34.49
CA TRP A 196 3.16 7.90 -34.10
C TRP A 196 3.90 8.40 -35.34
N GLY A 197 4.57 9.53 -35.23
CA GLY A 197 5.25 10.17 -36.35
C GLY A 197 6.62 10.71 -35.97
N GLY A 198 7.55 10.72 -36.92
CA GLY A 198 8.84 11.34 -36.70
C GLY A 198 9.61 11.65 -37.99
N ASP A 199 10.34 12.76 -37.96
CA ASP A 199 11.28 13.15 -39.01
C ASP A 199 12.60 12.38 -38.84
N VAL A 200 12.95 11.57 -39.85
CA VAL A 200 14.16 10.73 -39.89
C VAL A 200 15.45 11.56 -39.88
N THR A 201 15.40 12.81 -40.33
CA THR A 201 16.58 13.68 -40.40
C THR A 201 16.89 14.37 -39.06
N GLN A 202 15.86 14.63 -38.25
CA GLN A 202 15.97 15.39 -37.00
C GLN A 202 15.87 14.50 -35.75
N SER A 203 15.07 13.44 -35.80
CA SER A 203 14.83 12.53 -34.68
C SER A 203 15.72 11.30 -34.76
N ARG A 204 16.57 11.10 -33.75
CA ARG A 204 17.37 9.88 -33.60
C ARG A 204 16.50 8.62 -33.53
N ASP A 205 15.34 8.72 -32.90
CA ASP A 205 14.42 7.59 -32.71
C ASP A 205 13.75 7.20 -34.03
N ALA A 206 13.28 8.17 -34.81
CA ALA A 206 12.74 7.93 -36.15
C ALA A 206 13.80 7.34 -37.08
N PHE A 207 15.04 7.88 -37.05
CA PHE A 207 16.14 7.34 -37.82
C PHE A 207 16.45 5.88 -37.49
N ARG A 208 16.51 5.56 -36.19
CA ARG A 208 16.73 4.19 -35.73
C ARG A 208 15.62 3.26 -36.19
N LEU A 209 14.37 3.68 -36.06
CA LEU A 209 13.23 2.88 -36.50
C LEU A 209 13.25 2.67 -38.03
N ALA A 210 13.54 3.70 -38.83
CA ALA A 210 13.66 3.60 -40.28
C ALA A 210 14.77 2.63 -40.70
N GLN A 211 15.95 2.74 -40.07
CA GLN A 211 17.08 1.85 -40.33
C GLN A 211 16.79 0.40 -39.94
N SER A 212 16.15 0.23 -38.79
CA SER A 212 15.67 -1.04 -38.25
C SER A 212 14.76 -1.71 -39.30
N LEU A 213 13.75 -0.98 -39.78
CA LEU A 213 12.77 -1.45 -40.77
C LEU A 213 13.33 -1.52 -42.20
N ARG A 214 14.59 -1.09 -42.41
CA ARG A 214 15.26 -1.00 -43.72
C ARG A 214 14.51 -0.15 -44.74
N VAL A 215 13.88 0.93 -44.27
CA VAL A 215 13.14 1.85 -45.12
C VAL A 215 14.06 2.53 -46.11
N SER A 216 13.73 2.44 -47.39
CA SER A 216 14.53 3.01 -48.47
C SER A 216 13.93 4.27 -49.10
N ARG A 217 12.61 4.45 -49.01
CA ARG A 217 11.86 5.57 -49.62
C ARG A 217 10.88 6.18 -48.60
N TYR A 218 10.62 7.48 -48.77
CA TYR A 218 9.73 8.27 -47.92
C TYR A 218 8.66 8.98 -48.78
N PRO A 219 7.40 9.12 -48.30
CA PRO A 219 6.91 8.76 -46.96
C PRO A 219 6.86 7.25 -46.75
N ALA A 220 7.09 6.79 -45.51
CA ALA A 220 6.96 5.37 -45.18
C ALA A 220 5.98 5.18 -44.01
N LEU A 221 5.13 4.17 -44.13
CA LEU A 221 4.14 3.81 -43.14
C LEU A 221 4.38 2.37 -42.69
N ALA A 222 4.59 2.18 -41.40
CA ALA A 222 4.80 0.86 -40.82
C ALA A 222 3.71 0.56 -39.79
N VAL A 223 3.07 -0.61 -39.91
CA VAL A 223 2.13 -1.11 -38.90
C VAL A 223 2.84 -2.14 -38.03
N LEU A 224 2.87 -1.86 -36.74
CA LEU A 224 3.62 -2.60 -35.73
C LEU A 224 2.70 -3.14 -34.63
N THR A 225 3.10 -4.26 -34.05
CA THR A 225 2.48 -4.83 -32.84
C THR A 225 3.54 -5.25 -31.82
N SER A 226 3.12 -5.51 -30.59
CA SER A 226 4.01 -6.03 -29.55
C SER A 226 4.18 -7.54 -29.69
N ASN A 227 5.41 -8.04 -29.48
CA ASN A 227 5.68 -9.48 -29.46
C ASN A 227 4.88 -10.24 -28.40
N SER A 228 4.47 -9.58 -27.31
CA SER A 228 3.66 -10.22 -26.29
C SER A 228 2.24 -10.54 -26.79
N ILE A 229 1.68 -9.69 -27.65
CA ILE A 229 0.36 -9.90 -28.27
C ILE A 229 0.44 -11.08 -29.26
N LEU A 230 1.56 -11.22 -29.95
CA LEU A 230 1.80 -12.37 -30.83
C LEU A 230 1.93 -13.69 -30.08
N GLN A 231 2.63 -13.67 -28.94
CA GLN A 231 2.83 -14.85 -28.13
C GLN A 231 1.51 -15.34 -27.51
N SER A 232 0.63 -14.44 -27.07
CA SER A 232 -0.67 -14.83 -26.51
C SER A 232 -1.61 -15.41 -27.56
N PHE A 233 -1.54 -14.95 -28.81
CA PHE A 233 -2.40 -15.44 -29.89
C PHE A 233 -1.95 -16.80 -30.47
N GLY A 234 -0.81 -17.35 -30.04
CA GLY A 234 -0.33 -18.64 -30.53
C GLY A 234 0.00 -18.67 -32.02
N ALA A 235 0.30 -17.49 -32.61
CA ALA A 235 0.55 -17.36 -34.04
C ALA A 235 1.84 -18.08 -34.45
N GLY A 236 1.70 -19.33 -34.88
CA GLY A 236 2.68 -19.97 -35.75
C GLY A 236 2.84 -19.15 -37.04
N ASN A 237 4.05 -18.64 -37.26
CA ASN A 237 4.59 -18.19 -38.55
C ASN A 237 3.88 -17.10 -39.38
N ARG A 238 2.76 -16.49 -38.98
CA ARG A 238 2.07 -15.43 -39.79
C ARG A 238 2.57 -13.99 -39.57
N VAL A 239 3.84 -13.80 -39.21
CA VAL A 239 4.47 -12.46 -39.17
C VAL A 239 5.57 -12.41 -40.21
N VAL A 240 5.42 -11.49 -41.16
CA VAL A 240 6.25 -11.35 -42.37
C VAL A 240 7.70 -10.97 -42.03
N ALA A 241 7.95 -10.35 -40.87
CA ALA A 241 9.30 -10.15 -40.35
C ALA A 241 9.31 -9.94 -38.83
N GLN A 242 10.18 -10.66 -38.11
CA GLN A 242 10.60 -10.24 -36.77
C GLN A 242 11.18 -8.82 -36.86
N ALA A 243 10.56 -7.88 -36.15
CA ALA A 243 11.04 -6.51 -36.11
C ALA A 243 12.34 -6.39 -35.29
N PRO A 244 13.10 -5.32 -35.48
CA PRO A 244 14.57 -5.37 -35.43
C PRO A 244 15.16 -4.97 -34.07
N SER A 245 14.31 -4.96 -33.04
CA SER A 245 14.65 -4.81 -31.64
C SER A 245 13.72 -5.63 -30.73
N SER A 246 14.21 -5.99 -29.54
CA SER A 246 13.51 -6.87 -28.60
C SER A 246 12.15 -6.30 -28.19
N GLY A 247 11.05 -6.90 -28.67
CA GLY A 247 9.69 -6.66 -28.16
C GLY A 247 8.66 -6.16 -29.17
N MET A 248 9.06 -5.86 -30.40
CA MET A 248 8.17 -5.42 -31.49
C MET A 248 8.11 -6.43 -32.64
N ALA A 249 7.05 -6.36 -33.44
CA ALA A 249 6.87 -7.10 -34.67
C ALA A 249 6.27 -6.21 -35.77
N LEU A 250 6.70 -6.45 -37.01
CA LEU A 250 6.25 -5.73 -38.20
C LEU A 250 5.13 -6.54 -38.87
N ILE A 251 3.97 -5.91 -39.06
CA ILE A 251 2.85 -6.49 -39.79
C ILE A 251 2.91 -6.05 -41.25
N LEU A 252 3.09 -4.76 -41.47
CA LEU A 252 3.07 -4.14 -42.80
C LEU A 252 4.09 -3.00 -42.88
N LEU A 253 4.77 -2.90 -44.02
CA LEU A 253 5.56 -1.73 -44.40
C LEU A 253 5.13 -1.29 -45.81
N SER A 254 4.70 -0.03 -45.92
CA SER A 254 4.47 0.64 -47.20
C SER A 254 5.49 1.75 -47.38
N GLU A 255 6.16 1.77 -48.53
CA GLU A 255 7.10 2.81 -48.92
C GLU A 255 6.55 3.61 -50.11
N GLY A 256 6.57 4.94 -50.02
CA GLY A 256 6.07 5.86 -51.04
C GLY A 256 4.71 6.46 -50.70
N ALA A 257 4.32 7.49 -51.45
CA ALA A 257 3.01 8.12 -51.27
C ALA A 257 1.88 7.20 -51.78
N LEU A 258 0.89 6.96 -50.93
CA LEU A 258 -0.35 6.26 -51.28
C LEU A 258 -1.47 7.28 -51.58
N SER A 259 -2.53 6.85 -52.26
CA SER A 259 -3.79 7.60 -52.32
C SER A 259 -4.58 7.41 -51.03
N THR A 260 -5.60 8.24 -50.81
CA THR A 260 -6.52 8.11 -49.65
C THR A 260 -7.20 6.74 -49.63
N GLU A 261 -7.78 6.33 -50.77
CA GLU A 261 -8.43 5.02 -50.93
C GLU A 261 -7.44 3.88 -50.70
N GLY A 262 -6.26 3.93 -51.34
CA GLY A 262 -5.26 2.87 -51.21
C GLY A 262 -4.67 2.76 -49.80
N LEU A 263 -4.62 3.86 -49.03
CA LEU A 263 -4.21 3.83 -47.62
C LEU A 263 -5.28 3.14 -46.75
N LEU A 264 -6.56 3.46 -46.96
CA LEU A 264 -7.65 2.87 -46.21
C LEU A 264 -7.77 1.37 -46.51
N GLU A 265 -7.80 0.98 -47.78
CA GLU A 265 -7.84 -0.44 -48.20
C GLU A 265 -6.70 -1.26 -47.58
N LEU A 266 -5.49 -0.68 -47.57
CA LEU A 266 -4.31 -1.33 -47.01
C LEU A 266 -4.42 -1.54 -45.49
N LEU A 267 -4.92 -0.55 -44.76
CA LEU A 267 -5.06 -0.65 -43.31
C LEU A 267 -6.28 -1.48 -42.89
N GLU A 268 -7.36 -1.44 -43.66
CA GLU A 268 -8.53 -2.32 -43.51
C GLU A 268 -8.10 -3.78 -43.67
N GLY A 269 -7.35 -4.12 -44.72
CA GLY A 269 -6.80 -5.47 -44.89
C GLY A 269 -5.93 -5.92 -43.72
N VAL A 270 -5.14 -5.01 -43.12
CA VAL A 270 -4.38 -5.32 -41.90
C VAL A 270 -5.30 -5.64 -40.71
N LEU A 271 -6.39 -4.89 -40.52
CA LEU A 271 -7.36 -5.15 -39.46
C LEU A 271 -8.13 -6.46 -39.70
N GLU A 272 -8.50 -6.78 -40.93
CA GLU A 272 -9.17 -8.03 -41.26
C GLU A 272 -8.27 -9.25 -41.00
N ASP A 273 -7.01 -9.19 -41.46
CA ASP A 273 -6.08 -10.31 -41.33
C ASP A 273 -5.54 -10.50 -39.90
N ASN A 274 -5.33 -9.40 -39.17
CA ASN A 274 -4.62 -9.42 -37.88
C ASN A 274 -5.52 -9.03 -36.70
N GLY A 275 -6.72 -8.51 -36.93
CA GLY A 275 -7.69 -8.13 -35.89
C GLY A 275 -8.00 -9.23 -34.87
N PRO A 276 -8.14 -10.52 -35.25
CA PRO A 276 -8.35 -11.61 -34.29
C PRO A 276 -7.29 -11.68 -33.19
N MET A 277 -6.05 -11.29 -33.49
CA MET A 277 -4.95 -11.22 -32.53
C MET A 277 -5.19 -10.16 -31.45
N LEU A 278 -5.73 -8.99 -31.83
CA LEU A 278 -6.08 -7.95 -30.87
C LEU A 278 -7.27 -8.35 -30.01
N VAL A 279 -8.27 -9.05 -30.59
CA VAL A 279 -9.43 -9.56 -29.84
C VAL A 279 -8.98 -10.57 -28.78
N ALA A 280 -8.11 -11.52 -29.14
CA ALA A 280 -7.56 -12.48 -28.20
C ALA A 280 -6.75 -11.80 -27.08
N ALA A 281 -5.91 -10.80 -27.44
CA ALA A 281 -5.15 -10.05 -26.44
C ALA A 281 -6.05 -9.26 -25.47
N ARG A 282 -7.17 -8.68 -25.95
CA ARG A 282 -8.16 -8.02 -25.08
C ARG A 282 -8.81 -9.01 -24.12
N ALA A 283 -9.30 -10.14 -24.64
CA ALA A 283 -9.94 -11.16 -23.83
C ALA A 283 -9.01 -11.67 -22.72
N GLU A 284 -7.74 -11.93 -23.05
CA GLU A 284 -6.75 -12.39 -22.09
C GLU A 284 -6.36 -11.30 -21.07
N GLN A 285 -6.40 -10.01 -21.44
CA GLN A 285 -6.20 -8.92 -20.49
C GLN A 285 -7.39 -8.81 -19.53
N GLU A 286 -8.60 -8.86 -20.05
CA GLU A 286 -9.83 -8.84 -19.26
C GLU A 286 -9.90 -10.02 -18.28
N GLU A 287 -9.51 -11.22 -18.71
CA GLU A 287 -9.44 -12.40 -17.85
C GLU A 287 -8.44 -12.22 -16.69
N ARG A 288 -7.25 -11.66 -16.98
CA ARG A 288 -6.25 -11.35 -15.94
C ARG A 288 -6.76 -10.30 -14.96
N GLU A 289 -7.40 -9.25 -15.46
CA GLU A 289 -7.97 -8.21 -14.61
C GLU A 289 -9.12 -8.75 -13.75
N ALA A 290 -10.00 -9.57 -14.32
CA ALA A 290 -11.07 -10.24 -13.59
C ALA A 290 -10.51 -11.17 -12.50
N SER A 291 -9.53 -11.99 -12.85
CA SER A 291 -8.84 -12.87 -11.90
C SER A 291 -8.20 -12.09 -10.75
N ARG A 292 -7.59 -10.94 -11.07
CA ARG A 292 -7.01 -10.04 -10.06
C ARG A 292 -8.08 -9.44 -9.16
N ARG A 293 -9.20 -8.97 -9.71
CA ARG A 293 -10.31 -8.40 -8.93
C ARG A 293 -10.89 -9.43 -7.96
N ILE A 294 -11.12 -10.66 -8.42
CA ILE A 294 -11.63 -11.76 -7.58
C ILE A 294 -10.67 -12.03 -6.42
N ARG A 295 -9.36 -12.08 -6.68
CA ARG A 295 -8.35 -12.29 -5.63
C ARG A 295 -8.32 -11.14 -4.63
N GLU A 296 -8.38 -9.89 -5.09
CA GLU A 296 -8.42 -8.73 -4.22
C GLU A 296 -9.69 -8.70 -3.34
N GLU A 297 -10.83 -9.15 -3.87
CA GLU A 297 -12.08 -9.29 -3.11
C GLU A 297 -11.95 -10.40 -2.05
N GLN A 298 -11.44 -11.58 -2.43
CA GLN A 298 -11.18 -12.68 -1.49
C GLN A 298 -10.20 -12.29 -0.37
N GLU A 299 -9.14 -11.55 -0.70
CA GLU A 299 -8.17 -11.06 0.28
C GLU A 299 -8.81 -10.05 1.26
N ARG A 300 -9.73 -9.19 0.79
CA ARG A 300 -10.49 -8.27 1.66
C ARG A 300 -11.43 -9.03 2.59
N ASP A 301 -12.20 -9.97 2.07
CA ASP A 301 -13.16 -10.75 2.86
C ASP A 301 -12.45 -11.60 3.91
N PHE A 302 -11.32 -12.22 3.53
CA PHE A 302 -10.49 -12.97 4.46
C PHE A 302 -9.92 -12.08 5.57
N ALA A 303 -9.46 -10.87 5.24
CA ALA A 303 -8.94 -9.93 6.24
C ALA A 303 -10.03 -9.50 7.24
N LEU A 304 -11.25 -9.25 6.77
CA LEU A 304 -12.39 -8.92 7.64
C LEU A 304 -12.76 -10.09 8.55
N ALA A 305 -12.85 -11.31 8.00
CA ALA A 305 -13.13 -12.51 8.78
C ALA A 305 -12.06 -12.76 9.85
N LEU A 306 -10.78 -12.62 9.49
CA LEU A 306 -9.66 -12.77 10.42
C LEU A 306 -9.72 -11.74 11.55
N GLN A 307 -10.06 -10.49 11.26
CA GLN A 307 -10.20 -9.44 12.26
C GLN A 307 -11.35 -9.76 13.24
N GLU A 308 -12.47 -10.26 12.72
CA GLU A 308 -13.62 -10.61 13.53
C GLU A 308 -13.35 -11.83 14.43
N ASP A 309 -12.63 -12.84 13.92
CA ASP A 309 -12.21 -14.00 14.71
C ASP A 309 -11.22 -13.58 15.80
N GLN A 310 -10.28 -12.69 15.50
CA GLN A 310 -9.37 -12.11 16.51
C GLN A 310 -10.11 -11.31 17.58
N ARG A 311 -11.15 -10.55 17.20
CA ARG A 311 -11.98 -9.79 18.15
C ARG A 311 -12.72 -10.74 19.09
N LYS A 312 -13.40 -11.75 18.55
CA LYS A 312 -14.11 -12.76 19.34
C LYS A 312 -13.18 -13.53 20.27
N GLU A 313 -11.97 -13.85 19.83
CA GLU A 313 -11.00 -14.55 20.67
C GLU A 313 -10.52 -13.66 21.83
N LYS A 314 -10.24 -12.37 21.57
CA LYS A 314 -9.92 -11.41 22.64
C LYS A 314 -11.07 -11.25 23.63
N GLU A 315 -12.31 -11.11 23.14
CA GLU A 315 -13.50 -10.99 24.00
C GLU A 315 -13.68 -12.22 24.90
N LYS A 316 -13.46 -13.43 24.35
CA LYS A 316 -13.50 -14.67 25.15
C LYS A 316 -12.39 -14.71 26.20
N GLN A 317 -11.17 -14.30 25.86
CA GLN A 317 -10.04 -14.26 26.79
C GLN A 317 -10.31 -13.26 27.92
N GLU A 318 -10.78 -12.06 27.60
CA GLU A 318 -11.16 -11.03 28.58
C GLU A 318 -12.30 -11.48 29.49
N GLU A 319 -13.32 -12.17 28.95
CA GLU A 319 -14.41 -12.71 29.77
C GLU A 319 -13.92 -13.80 30.73
N LEU A 320 -13.01 -14.67 30.26
CA LEU A 320 -12.44 -15.74 31.07
C LEU A 320 -11.53 -15.18 32.17
N GLU A 321 -10.71 -14.18 31.86
CA GLU A 321 -9.93 -13.45 32.86
C GLU A 321 -10.80 -12.76 33.90
N ARG A 322 -11.88 -12.07 33.48
CA ARG A 322 -12.81 -11.41 34.40
C ARG A 322 -13.45 -12.42 35.36
N LYS A 323 -13.91 -13.56 34.84
CA LYS A 323 -14.48 -14.65 35.66
C LYS A 323 -13.46 -15.24 36.63
N LEU A 324 -12.18 -15.34 36.24
CA LEU A 324 -11.12 -15.81 37.13
C LEU A 324 -10.86 -14.80 38.26
N ARG A 325 -10.76 -13.50 37.94
CA ARG A 325 -10.58 -12.45 38.94
C ARG A 325 -11.74 -12.38 39.94
N GLU A 326 -12.98 -12.46 39.45
CA GLU A 326 -14.18 -12.51 40.30
C GLU A 326 -14.14 -13.72 41.26
N ARG A 327 -13.77 -14.91 40.77
CA ARG A 327 -13.61 -16.11 41.61
C ARG A 327 -12.49 -15.97 42.63
N GLU A 328 -11.35 -15.42 42.25
CA GLU A 328 -10.22 -15.19 43.16
C GLU A 328 -10.58 -14.19 44.27
N GLU A 329 -11.28 -13.11 43.93
CA GLU A 329 -11.79 -12.13 44.90
C GLU A 329 -12.82 -12.74 45.86
N GLU A 330 -13.76 -13.54 45.34
CA GLU A 330 -14.72 -14.28 46.15
C GLU A 330 -14.03 -15.26 47.10
N GLU A 331 -13.06 -16.04 46.61
CA GLU A 331 -12.29 -16.98 47.45
C GLU A 331 -11.47 -16.26 48.52
N LEU A 332 -10.81 -15.14 48.18
CA LEU A 332 -10.06 -14.32 49.13
C LEU A 332 -10.99 -13.73 50.20
N SER A 333 -12.17 -13.25 49.81
CA SER A 333 -13.16 -12.72 50.75
C SER A 333 -13.65 -13.81 51.71
N ARG A 334 -13.94 -15.00 51.20
CA ARG A 334 -14.38 -16.16 51.99
C ARG A 334 -13.29 -16.62 52.96
N LYS A 335 -12.04 -16.71 52.51
CA LYS A 335 -10.89 -17.05 53.37
C LYS A 335 -10.70 -16.03 54.49
N LYS A 336 -10.82 -14.73 54.20
CA LYS A 336 -10.74 -13.67 55.23
C LYS A 336 -11.86 -13.76 56.26
N VAL A 337 -13.08 -14.09 55.84
CA VAL A 337 -14.19 -14.28 56.78
C VAL A 337 -13.95 -15.50 57.66
N GLU A 338 -13.53 -16.63 57.07
CA GLU A 338 -13.24 -17.87 57.80
C GLU A 338 -12.06 -17.72 58.78
N GLU A 339 -11.00 -17.01 58.39
CA GLU A 339 -9.86 -16.75 59.27
C GLU A 339 -10.27 -15.86 60.45
N LYS A 340 -11.11 -14.84 60.22
CA LYS A 340 -11.66 -14.00 61.28
C LYS A 340 -12.54 -14.80 62.24
N THR A 341 -13.42 -15.66 61.74
CA THR A 341 -14.28 -16.48 62.60
C THR A 341 -13.45 -17.46 63.42
N GLN A 342 -12.45 -18.12 62.82
CA GLN A 342 -11.56 -19.04 63.53
C GLN A 342 -10.72 -18.34 64.60
N ALA A 343 -10.17 -17.14 64.32
CA ALA A 343 -9.43 -16.35 65.29
C ALA A 343 -10.30 -15.91 66.49
N VAL A 344 -11.57 -15.59 66.25
CA VAL A 344 -12.52 -15.28 67.33
C VAL A 344 -12.80 -16.52 68.19
N LEU A 345 -13.02 -17.68 67.55
CA LEU A 345 -13.29 -18.93 68.27
C LEU A 345 -12.08 -19.42 69.08
N SER A 346 -10.86 -19.33 68.54
CA SER A 346 -9.65 -19.72 69.27
C SER A 346 -9.40 -18.81 70.47
N ARG A 347 -9.51 -17.47 70.30
CA ARG A 347 -9.39 -16.50 71.39
C ARG A 347 -10.42 -16.75 72.49
N ARG A 348 -11.66 -17.13 72.13
CA ARG A 348 -12.71 -17.51 73.09
C ARG A 348 -12.33 -18.78 73.85
N ARG A 349 -11.81 -19.80 73.16
CA ARG A 349 -11.42 -21.09 73.75
C ARG A 349 -10.27 -20.96 74.74
N GLU A 350 -9.20 -20.27 74.35
CA GLU A 350 -8.04 -20.03 75.23
C GLU A 350 -8.45 -19.31 76.52
N ARG A 351 -9.35 -18.34 76.41
CA ARG A 351 -9.86 -17.60 77.57
C ARG A 351 -10.79 -18.42 78.43
N ALA A 352 -11.56 -19.36 77.86
CA ALA A 352 -12.40 -20.30 78.60
C ALA A 352 -11.57 -21.30 79.42
N GLU A 353 -10.46 -21.80 78.86
CA GLU A 353 -9.54 -22.74 79.52
C GLU A 353 -8.75 -22.07 80.67
N ALA A 354 -8.54 -20.76 80.61
CA ALA A 354 -7.86 -19.98 81.64
C ALA A 354 -8.74 -19.64 82.87
N ILE A 355 -9.97 -20.15 82.95
CA ILE A 355 -10.91 -19.86 84.05
C ILE A 355 -10.90 -21.02 85.05
N PRO A 356 -10.63 -20.76 86.35
CA PRO A 356 -10.74 -21.77 87.41
C PRO A 356 -12.16 -22.37 87.53
N GLU A 357 -12.25 -23.61 88.05
CA GLU A 357 -13.52 -24.28 88.29
C GLU A 357 -14.41 -23.49 89.27
N GLU A 358 -15.73 -23.54 89.08
CA GLU A 358 -16.67 -22.80 89.90
C GLU A 358 -16.75 -23.39 91.33
N PRO A 359 -16.59 -22.59 92.39
CA PRO A 359 -16.66 -23.06 93.76
C PRO A 359 -18.06 -23.54 94.17
N GLU A 360 -18.10 -24.53 95.07
CA GLU A 360 -19.33 -25.11 95.62
C GLU A 360 -20.10 -24.09 96.50
N PRO A 361 -21.44 -24.21 96.60
CA PRO A 361 -22.25 -23.29 97.40
C PRO A 361 -21.97 -23.50 98.89
N GLY A 362 -21.45 -22.45 99.55
CA GLY A 362 -21.30 -22.42 101.01
C GLY A 362 -19.87 -22.63 101.51
N GLU A 363 -18.87 -22.68 100.64
CA GLU A 363 -17.47 -22.61 101.04
C GLU A 363 -17.06 -21.20 101.52
N ASP A 364 -16.14 -21.15 102.48
CA ASP A 364 -15.65 -19.89 103.04
C ASP A 364 -14.79 -19.12 102.00
N GLY A 365 -15.15 -17.87 101.73
CA GLY A 365 -14.42 -16.99 100.80
C GLY A 365 -14.87 -17.06 99.34
N VAL A 366 -16.16 -17.34 99.10
CA VAL A 366 -16.79 -17.34 97.76
C VAL A 366 -17.62 -16.07 97.53
N SER A 367 -17.43 -15.46 96.35
CA SER A 367 -18.16 -14.29 95.88
C SER A 367 -19.01 -14.59 94.66
N LYS A 368 -20.27 -14.17 94.70
CA LYS A 368 -21.21 -14.32 93.58
C LYS A 368 -21.22 -13.05 92.72
N VAL A 369 -20.78 -13.16 91.47
CA VAL A 369 -20.74 -12.03 90.53
C VAL A 369 -21.83 -12.20 89.47
N LEU A 370 -22.70 -11.20 89.35
CA LEU A 370 -23.73 -11.09 88.32
C LEU A 370 -23.26 -10.08 87.27
N ILE A 371 -23.19 -10.50 86.01
CA ILE A 371 -22.79 -9.67 84.88
C ILE A 371 -23.99 -9.44 83.98
N ARG A 372 -24.28 -8.17 83.69
CA ARG A 372 -25.37 -7.77 82.79
C ARG A 372 -24.79 -7.27 81.46
N PHE A 373 -25.25 -7.87 80.37
CA PHE A 373 -24.86 -7.53 79.00
C PHE A 373 -25.73 -6.41 78.42
N PRO A 374 -25.25 -5.69 77.38
CA PRO A 374 -26.02 -4.65 76.69
C PRO A 374 -27.30 -5.17 76.02
N ASP A 375 -27.34 -6.45 75.65
CA ASP A 375 -28.52 -7.13 75.09
C ASP A 375 -29.63 -7.38 76.14
N GLY A 376 -29.36 -7.06 77.42
CA GLY A 376 -30.25 -7.26 78.55
C GLY A 376 -30.14 -8.63 79.22
N SER A 377 -29.39 -9.57 78.65
CA SER A 377 -29.07 -10.88 79.24
C SER A 377 -28.20 -10.72 80.49
N ARG A 378 -28.28 -11.71 81.39
CA ARG A 378 -27.58 -11.69 82.67
C ARG A 378 -26.97 -13.06 82.92
N VAL A 379 -25.68 -13.07 83.21
CA VAL A 379 -24.94 -14.29 83.56
C VAL A 379 -24.43 -14.17 84.98
N THR A 380 -24.57 -15.24 85.75
CA THR A 380 -24.11 -15.28 87.15
C THR A 380 -23.09 -16.40 87.29
N ARG A 381 -21.95 -16.11 87.93
CA ARG A 381 -20.95 -17.12 88.28
C ARG A 381 -20.34 -16.81 89.63
N ARG A 382 -19.96 -17.85 90.37
CA ARG A 382 -19.21 -17.73 91.63
C ARG A 382 -17.70 -17.76 91.36
N PHE A 383 -16.97 -17.00 92.14
CA PHE A 383 -15.51 -16.86 92.08
C PHE A 383 -14.94 -16.87 93.50
N TYR A 384 -13.68 -17.28 93.68
CA TYR A 384 -13.03 -17.18 94.98
C TYR A 384 -12.58 -15.74 95.26
N ASP A 385 -12.65 -15.30 96.51
CA ASP A 385 -12.26 -13.94 96.95
C ASP A 385 -10.79 -13.60 96.63
N LYS A 386 -9.95 -14.63 96.53
CA LYS A 386 -8.50 -14.54 96.23
C LYS A 386 -8.20 -14.48 94.72
N GLU A 387 -9.18 -14.72 93.86
CA GLU A 387 -8.99 -14.64 92.42
C GLU A 387 -8.82 -13.21 91.95
N ARG A 388 -8.20 -13.06 90.78
CA ARG A 388 -7.93 -11.76 90.17
C ARG A 388 -9.14 -11.28 89.36
N VAL A 389 -9.34 -9.97 89.30
CA VAL A 389 -10.39 -9.36 88.45
C VAL A 389 -10.24 -9.75 86.97
N LYS A 390 -9.01 -10.03 86.51
CA LYS A 390 -8.73 -10.57 85.16
C LYS A 390 -9.52 -11.85 84.84
N VAL A 391 -9.80 -12.69 85.84
CA VAL A 391 -10.56 -13.95 85.66
C VAL A 391 -12.01 -13.66 85.27
N ILE A 392 -12.61 -12.58 85.78
CA ILE A 392 -13.95 -12.14 85.39
C ILE A 392 -13.96 -11.68 83.93
N TYR A 393 -12.94 -10.95 83.48
CA TYR A 393 -12.78 -10.56 82.08
C TYR A 393 -12.60 -11.77 81.15
N ASN A 394 -11.76 -12.73 81.53
CA ASN A 394 -11.61 -13.99 80.80
C ASN A 394 -12.95 -14.75 80.69
N PHE A 395 -13.75 -14.72 81.75
CA PHE A 395 -15.09 -15.31 81.76
C PHE A 395 -16.04 -14.59 80.80
N VAL A 396 -16.11 -13.25 80.85
CA VAL A 396 -16.95 -12.48 79.92
C VAL A 396 -16.53 -12.69 78.47
N ASP A 397 -15.23 -12.75 78.22
CA ASP A 397 -14.67 -13.01 76.90
C ASP A 397 -14.93 -14.44 76.38
N SER A 398 -15.12 -15.41 77.27
CA SER A 398 -15.44 -16.80 76.91
C SER A 398 -16.89 -16.99 76.49
N LEU A 399 -17.78 -16.07 76.86
CA LEU A 399 -19.21 -16.19 76.62
C LEU A 399 -19.57 -15.81 75.18
N GLU A 400 -20.42 -16.63 74.56
CA GLU A 400 -20.94 -16.36 73.21
C GLU A 400 -21.77 -15.09 73.14
N SER A 401 -22.42 -14.74 74.25
CA SER A 401 -23.24 -13.53 74.44
C SER A 401 -22.43 -12.23 74.43
N ASN A 402 -21.09 -12.29 74.52
CA ASN A 402 -20.26 -11.11 74.36
C ASN A 402 -20.03 -10.82 72.86
N THR A 403 -20.77 -9.85 72.33
CA THR A 403 -20.63 -9.34 70.96
C THR A 403 -19.71 -8.13 70.87
N CYS A 404 -19.20 -7.62 72.00
CA CYS A 404 -18.37 -6.43 72.07
C CYS A 404 -16.89 -6.82 72.16
N TYR A 405 -16.05 -6.23 71.30
CA TYR A 405 -14.61 -6.51 71.28
C TYR A 405 -13.84 -5.68 72.31
N ASP A 406 -14.29 -4.44 72.55
CA ASP A 406 -13.70 -3.50 73.50
C ASP A 406 -14.79 -3.05 74.50
N TYR A 407 -14.71 -3.54 75.73
CA TYR A 407 -15.72 -3.27 76.77
C TYR A 407 -15.08 -3.04 78.14
N LYS A 408 -15.83 -2.35 79.00
CA LYS A 408 -15.48 -2.11 80.40
C LYS A 408 -16.56 -2.66 81.32
N LEU A 409 -16.13 -3.32 82.40
CA LEU A 409 -16.99 -3.75 83.48
C LEU A 409 -17.12 -2.65 84.53
N VAL A 410 -18.36 -2.31 84.89
CA VAL A 410 -18.67 -1.20 85.80
C VAL A 410 -19.58 -1.69 86.94
N SER A 411 -19.23 -1.39 88.19
CA SER A 411 -20.13 -1.58 89.35
C SER A 411 -21.08 -0.38 89.53
N ASN A 412 -22.24 -0.58 90.16
CA ASN A 412 -23.24 0.47 90.34
C ASN A 412 -23.09 1.26 91.66
N PHE A 413 -22.72 0.62 92.79
CA PHE A 413 -22.60 1.33 94.08
C PHE A 413 -21.55 0.71 95.02
N PRO A 414 -20.48 1.44 95.39
CA PRO A 414 -20.01 2.67 94.73
C PRO A 414 -19.67 2.40 93.26
N ARG A 415 -19.91 3.37 92.37
CA ARG A 415 -19.62 3.23 90.94
C ARG A 415 -18.11 3.17 90.70
N LYS A 416 -17.61 2.02 90.26
CA LYS A 416 -16.19 1.78 89.96
C LYS A 416 -16.07 1.14 88.57
N VAL A 417 -15.16 1.64 87.75
CA VAL A 417 -14.82 1.10 86.44
C VAL A 417 -13.58 0.23 86.61
N PHE A 418 -13.64 -1.01 86.13
CA PHE A 418 -12.57 -1.98 86.30
C PHE A 418 -11.71 -2.06 85.04
N ASP A 419 -10.72 -1.18 84.88
CA ASP A 419 -9.84 -1.22 83.70
C ASP A 419 -8.61 -2.12 83.91
N GLU A 420 -7.68 -2.13 82.95
CA GLU A 420 -6.44 -2.93 82.98
C GLU A 420 -5.62 -2.76 84.28
N SER A 421 -5.68 -1.57 84.89
CA SER A 421 -5.02 -1.25 86.17
C SER A 421 -5.56 -2.06 87.36
N THR A 422 -6.76 -2.62 87.24
CA THR A 422 -7.44 -3.37 88.30
C THR A 422 -7.34 -4.89 88.07
N PHE A 423 -6.80 -5.35 86.94
CA PHE A 423 -6.74 -6.77 86.57
C PHE A 423 -5.92 -7.62 87.55
N GLU A 424 -4.93 -7.04 88.21
CA GLU A 424 -4.07 -7.74 89.16
C GLU A 424 -4.61 -7.74 90.59
N GLN A 425 -5.63 -6.92 90.89
CA GLN A 425 -6.26 -6.88 92.21
C GLN A 425 -7.10 -8.13 92.45
N THR A 426 -7.15 -8.57 93.70
CA THR A 426 -8.05 -9.66 94.12
C THR A 426 -9.50 -9.20 94.16
N LEU A 427 -10.47 -10.12 94.03
CA LEU A 427 -11.89 -9.77 94.11
C LEU A 427 -12.26 -9.12 95.46
N ALA A 428 -11.62 -9.56 96.54
CA ALA A 428 -11.77 -8.94 97.86
C ALA A 428 -11.29 -7.48 97.90
N GLU A 429 -10.09 -7.20 97.37
CA GLU A 429 -9.52 -5.83 97.31
C GLU A 429 -10.26 -4.92 96.33
N ALA A 430 -10.80 -5.51 95.26
CA ALA A 430 -11.57 -4.80 94.25
C ALA A 430 -12.94 -4.34 94.76
N GLY A 431 -13.39 -4.84 95.92
CA GLY A 431 -14.70 -4.55 96.51
C GLY A 431 -15.83 -5.43 95.96
N LEU A 432 -15.49 -6.60 95.39
CA LEU A 432 -16.43 -7.54 94.77
C LEU A 432 -16.75 -8.73 95.69
N SER A 433 -16.56 -8.58 97.01
CA SER A 433 -16.74 -9.64 97.99
C SER A 433 -18.21 -9.96 98.29
N ARG A 434 -18.51 -11.24 98.57
CA ARG A 434 -19.85 -11.81 98.86
C ARG A 434 -20.81 -11.79 97.68
N GLN A 435 -21.24 -10.61 97.23
CA GLN A 435 -22.15 -10.43 96.10
C GLN A 435 -21.85 -9.13 95.35
N ALA A 436 -21.59 -9.22 94.04
CA ALA A 436 -21.33 -8.06 93.20
C ALA A 436 -22.16 -8.09 91.91
N MET A 437 -22.55 -6.91 91.43
CA MET A 437 -23.24 -6.73 90.15
C MET A 437 -22.40 -5.84 89.25
N LEU A 438 -22.02 -6.36 88.10
CA LEU A 438 -21.22 -5.70 87.07
C LEU A 438 -22.06 -5.51 85.81
N PHE A 439 -21.86 -4.38 85.15
CA PHE A 439 -22.48 -4.04 83.88
C PHE A 439 -21.39 -3.98 82.82
N LEU A 440 -21.63 -4.65 81.69
CA LEU A 440 -20.77 -4.57 80.52
C LEU A 440 -21.16 -3.34 79.71
N GLN A 441 -20.25 -2.39 79.59
CA GLN A 441 -20.40 -1.18 78.78
C GLN A 441 -19.48 -1.31 77.56
N SER A 442 -20.05 -1.26 76.35
CA SER A 442 -19.27 -1.20 75.11
C SER A 442 -18.53 0.15 75.03
N GLU A 443 -17.27 0.12 74.62
CA GLU A 443 -16.59 1.29 74.07
C GLU A 443 -16.85 1.29 72.56
N ASP A 444 -17.95 1.93 72.16
CA ASP A 444 -18.18 2.27 70.74
C ASP A 444 -17.39 3.54 70.35
#